data_AF-A0AAV9WWR7-F1
#
_entry.id   AF-A0AAV9WWR7-F1
#
_cell.length_a   1.000
_cell.length_b   1.000
_cell.length_c   1.000
_cell.angle_alpha   90.00
_cell.angle_beta   90.00
_cell.angle_gamma   90.00
#
_symmetry.space_group_name_H-M   'P 1'
#
loop_
_entity.id
_entity.type
_entity.pdbx_description
1 polymer ?
#
loop_
_entity_poly.entity_id
_entity_poly.type
_entity_poly.pdbx_seq_one_letter_code
_entity_poly.pdbx_strand_id
1 'polypeptide(L)'
;MLNGVADIPAKRIKKWITRNITFTEMMIPTEESTKVADAVLAIQPFVQIRTPPAEEIHFLLVTKRHIPLSTVYSLPIWQASRSLNQWATRHLAHQADTQFSISTLPRQPHFALLRCIIYQLSNNLIDEYSEEIDQLLDKVNEMRARKQLSELLSDTSVSILATSPSLIEERFTSVINAIPILDITPIWLFEPNPFSFTEAPPRLHLPYVLERFLAFGAQPNDTEFWQFSVWKAWTYSKDNNLFLKNTKIELLDVLINAGANIDRDLSDELAEYIGKAQLPNKTVSVTISFPIKAIDVAFSLLDSLLFCYLLSKTSNVDSLVQRIRSYAHCENIVTTEFIRAVQQADINNIQKHWGQRIQDYRLQFASVLERGDVQSAKTMILEHRYRSVMPSLVSAAFTIICKRLPETALYDSIVPIFQSLLAGGYNFSQITEELEPKCEDEYLESLCLAMASHKIYLMDLLITLCIGSSPTDNLASRRIDSILLSPKVRVNMVSKAASINVEILKVLVQKGFSVTESYFSSGTWGSEIVSPLGRALTEGNMNSLTYLLQEGVDIYAPCTYYTSAIAQSVFQGRLDALALFLAVDPGCYMIALEATEDRRASYQYIKEFLANWKPATQVDPIDSCLLGNIFDSMESLAL
;
A
#
# COMPACT_ATOMS: atom_id res chain seq x y z
N MET A 1 12.83 27.76 35.28
CA MET A 1 12.35 28.76 36.27
C MET A 1 13.42 28.90 37.33
N LEU A 2 14.23 29.96 37.26
CA LEU A 2 15.13 30.31 38.37
C LEU A 2 14.30 31.06 39.42
N ASN A 3 14.50 30.74 40.71
CA ASN A 3 13.72 31.21 41.87
C ASN A 3 12.28 30.67 41.98
N GLY A 4 11.95 29.56 41.30
CA GLY A 4 10.63 28.92 41.43
C GLY A 4 10.57 27.90 42.57
N VAL A 5 9.47 27.88 43.30
CA VAL A 5 9.10 26.75 44.16
C VAL A 5 8.29 25.77 43.32
N ALA A 6 8.74 24.52 43.22
CA ALA A 6 8.00 23.48 42.52
C ALA A 6 7.54 22.40 43.51
N ASP A 7 6.23 22.19 43.59
CA ASP A 7 5.62 21.11 44.35
C ASP A 7 5.68 19.82 43.52
N ILE A 8 6.37 18.79 44.03
CA ILE A 8 6.36 17.47 43.41
C ILE A 8 5.41 16.56 44.20
N PRO A 9 4.37 15.99 43.55
CA PRO A 9 3.47 15.05 44.21
C PRO A 9 4.20 13.79 44.68
N ALA A 10 3.94 13.36 45.92
CA ALA A 10 4.58 12.19 46.52
C ALA A 10 4.44 10.92 45.67
N LYS A 11 3.33 10.78 44.94
CA LYS A 11 3.08 9.65 44.02
C LYS A 11 4.11 9.55 42.90
N ARG A 12 4.63 10.69 42.43
CA ARG A 12 5.64 10.76 41.36
C ARG A 12 7.03 10.41 41.89
N ILE A 13 7.35 10.84 43.11
CA ILE A 13 8.59 10.49 43.82
C ILE A 13 8.61 8.99 44.14
N LYS A 14 7.53 8.45 44.71
CA LYS A 14 7.39 7.01 44.96
C LYS A 14 7.64 6.21 43.68
N LYS A 15 6.97 6.57 42.59
CA LYS A 15 7.14 5.89 41.29
C LYS A 15 8.56 6.00 40.72
N TRP A 16 9.29 7.10 40.98
CA TRP A 16 10.68 7.25 40.55
C TRP A 16 11.62 6.38 41.39
N ILE A 17 11.42 6.32 42.71
CA ILE A 17 12.22 5.47 43.61
C ILE A 17 12.01 4.00 43.26
N THR A 18 10.76 3.55 43.06
CA THR A 18 10.46 2.17 42.67
C THR A 18 11.10 1.76 41.34
N ARG A 19 11.43 2.72 40.46
CA ARG A 19 12.04 2.46 39.16
C ARG A 19 13.57 2.46 39.18
N ASN A 20 14.18 3.05 40.19
CA ASN A 20 15.64 3.21 40.27
C ASN A 20 16.29 2.38 41.39
N ILE A 21 15.51 1.70 42.24
CA ILE A 21 16.04 0.65 43.10
C ILE A 21 16.22 -0.60 42.23
N THR A 22 17.45 -1.12 42.21
CA THR A 22 17.79 -2.32 41.44
C THR A 22 17.30 -3.57 42.15
N PHE A 23 17.01 -4.64 41.38
CA PHE A 23 16.52 -5.91 41.92
C PHE A 23 17.44 -6.52 43.00
N THR A 24 18.75 -6.29 42.88
CA THR A 24 19.77 -6.74 43.83
C THR A 24 19.67 -6.02 45.19
N GLU A 25 19.32 -4.72 45.18
CA GLU A 25 19.13 -3.92 46.41
C GLU A 25 17.83 -4.29 47.15
N MET A 26 16.85 -4.89 46.46
CA MET A 26 15.65 -5.42 47.10
C MET A 26 15.86 -6.78 47.78
N MET A 27 16.85 -7.56 47.33
CA MET A 27 17.08 -8.94 47.81
C MET A 27 18.05 -9.03 48.99
N ILE A 28 18.92 -8.04 49.18
CA ILE A 28 19.87 -7.98 50.30
C ILE A 28 19.63 -6.68 51.05
N PRO A 29 18.76 -6.66 52.08
CA PRO A 29 18.47 -5.44 52.79
C PRO A 29 19.70 -5.01 53.60
N THR A 30 20.40 -3.98 53.11
CA THR A 30 21.38 -3.25 53.91
C THR A 30 20.65 -2.33 54.88
N GLU A 31 21.28 -1.96 56.00
CA GLU A 31 20.71 -1.05 57.00
C GLU A 31 20.29 0.33 56.42
N GLU A 32 20.87 0.70 55.27
CA GLU A 32 20.49 1.90 54.51
C GLU A 32 19.20 1.70 53.69
N SER A 33 18.96 0.50 53.14
CA SER A 33 17.78 0.22 52.33
C SER A 33 16.47 0.23 53.14
N THR A 34 16.51 -0.23 54.40
CA THR A 34 15.38 -0.15 55.35
C THR A 34 15.09 1.29 55.78
N LYS A 35 16.12 2.10 56.00
CA LYS A 35 15.96 3.54 56.29
C LYS A 35 15.33 4.29 55.10
N VAL A 36 15.67 3.92 53.87
CA VAL A 36 15.05 4.49 52.66
C VAL A 36 13.59 4.06 52.53
N ALA A 37 13.25 2.81 52.81
CA ALA A 37 11.87 2.32 52.78
C ALA A 37 10.98 3.05 53.82
N ASP A 38 11.47 3.21 55.05
CA ASP A 38 10.76 3.93 56.11
C ASP A 38 10.64 5.43 55.82
N ALA A 39 11.68 6.04 55.24
CA ALA A 39 11.63 7.42 54.76
C ALA A 39 10.62 7.63 53.62
N VAL A 40 10.45 6.64 52.73
CA VAL A 40 9.46 6.68 51.63
C VAL A 40 8.02 6.58 52.13
N LEU A 41 7.80 5.87 53.24
CA LEU A 41 6.49 5.79 53.89
C LEU A 41 6.13 7.11 54.62
N ALA A 42 7.14 7.86 55.09
CA ALA A 42 6.96 9.12 55.82
C ALA A 42 6.83 10.38 54.93
N ILE A 43 6.91 10.28 53.60
CA ILE A 43 6.85 11.45 52.69
C ILE A 43 5.45 12.08 52.72
N GLN A 44 5.37 13.34 53.18
CA GLN A 44 4.21 14.24 53.08
C GLN A 44 3.64 14.30 51.64
N PRO A 45 2.36 14.63 51.43
CA PRO A 45 1.71 14.48 50.12
C PRO A 45 2.39 15.26 48.98
N PHE A 46 3.17 16.30 49.29
CA PHE A 46 3.97 17.09 48.35
C PHE A 46 5.34 17.43 48.94
N VAL A 47 6.38 17.42 48.10
CA VAL A 47 7.73 17.90 48.46
C VAL A 47 8.02 19.17 47.65
N GLN A 48 8.31 20.27 48.35
CA GLN A 48 8.72 21.53 47.74
C GLN A 48 10.22 21.53 47.47
N ILE A 49 10.59 21.64 46.21
CA ILE A 49 11.98 21.89 45.81
C ILE A 49 12.10 23.38 45.49
N ARG A 50 13.01 24.06 46.19
CA ARG A 50 13.39 25.45 45.91
C ARG A 50 14.75 25.46 45.23
N THR A 51 14.84 26.07 44.06
CA THR A 51 16.15 26.38 43.46
C THR A 51 16.78 27.55 44.21
N PRO A 52 18.10 27.54 44.50
CA PRO A 52 18.78 28.62 45.23
C PRO A 52 18.74 29.95 44.46
N PRO A 53 18.74 31.10 45.17
CA PRO A 53 18.69 32.42 44.58
C PRO A 53 19.94 32.71 43.73
N ALA A 54 19.73 33.24 42.53
CA ALA A 54 20.78 33.52 41.54
C ALA A 54 21.56 34.83 41.81
N GLU A 55 21.88 35.13 43.07
CA GLU A 55 22.75 36.24 43.43
C GLU A 55 24.12 35.65 43.85
N GLU A 56 25.18 36.04 43.13
CA GLU A 56 26.60 35.68 43.33
C GLU A 56 27.16 34.44 42.62
N ILE A 57 27.03 34.35 41.29
CA ILE A 57 28.00 33.57 40.48
C ILE A 57 28.51 34.42 39.31
N HIS A 58 29.61 35.15 39.53
CA HIS A 58 30.41 35.77 38.48
C HIS A 58 31.45 34.77 37.96
N PHE A 59 31.18 34.11 36.83
CA PHE A 59 32.26 33.48 36.05
C PHE A 59 32.87 34.51 35.10
N LEU A 60 34.07 34.98 35.42
CA LEU A 60 34.97 35.61 34.45
C LEU A 60 35.48 34.53 33.49
N LEU A 61 34.80 34.36 32.36
CA LEU A 61 35.32 33.59 31.23
C LEU A 61 35.90 34.54 30.18
N VAL A 62 37.22 34.51 30.08
CA VAL A 62 37.99 35.00 28.93
C VAL A 62 37.38 34.42 27.65
N THR A 63 37.06 35.29 26.71
CA THR A 63 36.38 34.95 25.45
C THR A 63 37.30 34.17 24.50
N LYS A 64 37.40 32.85 24.69
CA LYS A 64 37.60 31.95 23.54
C LYS A 64 36.27 31.92 22.80
N ARG A 65 36.24 32.36 21.53
CA ARG A 65 35.07 32.23 20.67
C ARG A 65 34.71 30.74 20.60
N HIS A 66 33.68 30.35 21.33
CA HIS A 66 33.09 29.02 21.19
C HIS A 66 32.45 28.97 19.80
N ILE A 67 33.03 28.16 18.92
CA ILE A 67 32.34 27.74 17.71
C ILE A 67 31.16 26.90 18.19
N PRO A 68 29.91 27.27 17.87
CA PRO A 68 28.75 26.49 18.26
C PRO A 68 28.91 25.04 17.77
N LEU A 69 28.57 24.06 18.61
CA LEU A 69 28.60 22.65 18.24
C LEU A 69 27.75 22.37 16.98
N SER A 70 26.67 23.14 16.78
CA SER A 70 25.89 23.12 15.54
C SER A 70 26.72 23.49 14.31
N THR A 71 27.60 24.49 14.41
CA THR A 71 28.52 24.89 13.33
C THR A 71 29.58 23.83 13.07
N VAL A 72 30.09 23.18 14.11
CA VAL A 72 31.04 22.04 13.96
C VAL A 72 30.35 20.84 13.31
N TYR A 73 29.10 20.56 13.68
CA TYR A 73 28.29 19.48 13.11
C TYR A 73 27.76 19.79 11.71
N SER A 74 27.75 21.05 11.29
CA SER A 74 27.48 21.45 9.91
C SER A 74 28.71 21.45 9.02
N LEU A 75 29.91 21.24 9.56
CA LEU A 75 31.11 21.14 8.72
C LEU A 75 31.01 19.89 7.83
N PRO A 76 31.30 19.99 6.51
CA PRO A 76 31.20 18.88 5.58
C PRO A 76 31.95 17.63 6.05
N ILE A 77 33.12 17.80 6.67
CA ILE A 77 33.92 16.69 7.21
C ILE A 77 33.23 15.94 8.36
N TRP A 78 32.45 16.65 9.18
CA TRP A 78 31.72 16.06 10.31
C TRP A 78 30.47 15.33 9.82
N GLN A 79 29.78 15.87 8.81
CA GLN A 79 28.64 15.23 8.17
C GLN A 79 29.06 13.98 7.39
N ALA A 80 30.15 14.07 6.62
CA ALA A 80 30.73 12.93 5.92
C ALA A 80 31.24 11.86 6.89
N SER A 81 31.99 12.25 7.93
CA SER A 81 32.49 11.31 8.95
C SER A 81 31.37 10.64 9.74
N ARG A 82 30.30 11.36 10.09
CA ARG A 82 29.14 10.77 10.77
C ARG A 82 28.41 9.76 9.87
N SER A 83 28.24 10.08 8.60
CA SER A 83 27.58 9.20 7.63
C SER A 83 28.42 7.96 7.34
N LEU A 84 29.74 8.12 7.15
CA LEU A 84 30.69 7.01 7.02
C LEU A 84 30.75 6.15 8.27
N ASN A 85 30.75 6.74 9.48
CA ASN A 85 30.74 5.99 10.73
C ASN A 85 29.42 5.22 10.92
N GLN A 86 28.27 5.81 10.60
CA GLN A 86 26.99 5.12 10.66
C GLN A 86 26.90 3.99 9.64
N TRP A 87 27.43 4.19 8.43
CA TRP A 87 27.57 3.17 7.40
C TRP A 87 28.48 2.02 7.86
N ALA A 88 29.68 2.34 8.32
CA ALA A 88 30.66 1.38 8.81
C ALA A 88 30.12 0.56 10.01
N THR A 89 29.45 1.22 10.96
CA THR A 89 28.88 0.55 12.14
C THR A 89 27.74 -0.40 11.78
N ARG A 90 26.94 -0.09 10.76
CA ARG A 90 25.82 -0.94 10.34
C ARG A 90 26.24 -2.10 9.45
N HIS A 91 27.24 -1.92 8.60
CA HIS A 91 27.59 -2.92 7.59
C HIS A 91 28.82 -3.76 7.95
N LEU A 92 29.79 -3.23 8.71
CA LEU A 92 30.94 -4.02 9.18
C LEU A 92 30.61 -4.84 10.43
N ALA A 93 29.54 -4.52 11.16
CA ALA A 93 29.08 -5.32 12.31
C ALA A 93 28.53 -6.70 11.91
N HIS A 94 28.21 -6.92 10.62
CA HIS A 94 27.73 -8.21 10.11
C HIS A 94 28.81 -9.05 9.42
N GLN A 95 30.02 -8.53 9.21
CA GLN A 95 31.18 -9.31 8.73
C GLN A 95 32.03 -9.75 9.92
N ALA A 96 31.61 -10.83 10.59
CA ALA A 96 32.18 -11.27 11.86
C ALA A 96 33.59 -11.89 11.79
N ASP A 97 34.22 -12.02 10.61
CA ASP A 97 35.48 -12.79 10.47
C ASP A 97 36.70 -12.00 9.96
N THR A 98 36.61 -10.69 9.73
CA THR A 98 37.81 -9.89 9.43
C THR A 98 38.18 -9.02 10.62
N GLN A 99 39.42 -9.17 11.11
CA GLN A 99 40.06 -8.46 12.23
C GLN A 99 40.19 -6.92 12.05
N PHE A 100 39.23 -6.25 11.43
CA PHE A 100 39.14 -4.79 11.44
C PHE A 100 38.27 -4.36 12.62
N SER A 101 38.82 -4.44 13.83
CA SER A 101 38.30 -3.66 14.93
C SER A 101 38.53 -2.18 14.61
N ILE A 102 37.50 -1.48 14.11
CA ILE A 102 37.47 -0.02 14.21
C ILE A 102 37.33 0.27 15.70
N SER A 103 38.50 0.43 16.31
CA SER A 103 38.67 0.57 17.73
C SER A 103 37.80 1.72 18.28
N THR A 104 37.22 1.48 19.44
CA THR A 104 36.50 2.45 20.28
C THR A 104 37.46 3.52 20.81
N LEU A 105 38.07 4.31 19.92
CA LEU A 105 39.19 5.21 20.22
C LEU A 105 38.89 6.73 20.25
N PRO A 106 37.66 7.25 20.47
CA PRO A 106 37.45 8.71 20.46
C PRO A 106 37.92 9.43 21.74
N ARG A 107 38.61 8.77 22.69
CA ARG A 107 38.94 9.37 24.00
C ARG A 107 40.43 9.49 24.31
N GLN A 108 41.34 9.07 23.43
CA GLN A 108 42.77 9.23 23.72
C GLN A 108 43.29 10.58 23.20
N PRO A 109 43.99 11.37 24.04
CA PRO A 109 44.38 12.75 23.71
C PRO A 109 45.32 12.85 22.49
N HIS A 110 46.07 11.79 22.16
CA HIS A 110 46.93 11.79 20.97
C HIS A 110 46.13 11.71 19.66
N PHE A 111 44.88 11.24 19.66
CA PHE A 111 44.11 11.11 18.41
C PHE A 111 43.71 12.46 17.80
N ALA A 112 43.54 13.49 18.63
CA ALA A 112 43.31 14.86 18.16
C ALA A 112 44.57 15.42 17.47
N LEU A 113 45.75 15.17 18.05
CA LEU A 113 47.04 15.56 17.48
C LEU A 113 47.30 14.82 16.15
N LEU A 114 47.08 13.51 16.11
CA LEU A 114 47.27 12.69 14.90
C LEU A 114 46.31 13.12 13.78
N ARG A 115 45.04 13.43 14.09
CA ARG A 115 44.10 13.99 13.10
C ARG A 115 44.50 15.38 12.63
N CYS A 116 45.07 16.21 13.52
CA CYS A 116 45.59 17.53 13.17
C CYS A 116 46.75 17.41 12.18
N ILE A 117 47.71 16.52 12.46
CA ILE A 117 48.86 16.25 11.59
C ILE A 117 48.40 15.75 10.21
N ILE A 118 47.52 14.73 10.18
CA ILE A 118 47.00 14.20 8.92
C ILE A 118 46.24 15.27 8.13
N TYR A 119 45.41 16.07 8.82
CA TYR A 119 44.67 17.17 8.19
C TYR A 119 45.60 18.24 7.61
N GLN A 120 46.63 18.62 8.36
CA GLN A 120 47.59 19.63 7.91
C GLN A 120 48.40 19.15 6.71
N LEU A 121 48.85 17.89 6.72
CA LEU A 121 49.55 17.26 5.60
C LEU A 121 48.64 17.08 4.37
N SER A 122 47.43 16.56 4.56
CA SER A 122 46.51 16.28 3.44
C SER A 122 45.99 17.54 2.73
N ASN A 123 46.14 18.72 3.34
CA ASN A 123 45.70 20.00 2.81
C ASN A 123 46.87 20.94 2.45
N ASN A 124 48.12 20.44 2.43
CA ASN A 124 49.34 21.23 2.20
C ASN A 124 49.42 22.50 3.07
N LEU A 125 48.98 22.40 4.33
CA LEU A 125 48.95 23.53 5.26
C LEU A 125 50.28 23.73 6.00
N ILE A 126 51.21 22.78 5.88
CA ILE A 126 52.56 22.88 6.40
C ILE A 126 53.54 22.79 5.24
N ASP A 127 54.50 23.71 5.20
CA ASP A 127 55.58 23.71 4.22
C ASP A 127 56.50 22.50 4.47
N GLU A 128 56.83 21.77 3.40
CA GLU A 128 57.64 20.55 3.43
C GLU A 128 59.02 20.76 4.09
N TYR A 129 59.49 22.01 4.16
CA TYR A 129 60.76 22.39 4.76
C TYR A 129 60.63 23.12 6.11
N SER A 130 59.42 23.20 6.68
CA SER A 130 59.24 23.89 7.96
C SER A 130 59.64 22.99 9.15
N GLU A 131 60.29 23.60 10.14
CA GLU A 131 60.57 22.96 11.44
C GLU A 131 59.27 22.56 12.19
N GLU A 132 58.10 22.98 11.70
CA GLU A 132 56.79 22.72 12.30
C GLU A 132 56.41 21.23 12.20
N ILE A 133 56.77 20.53 11.12
CA ILE A 133 56.57 19.07 10.99
C ILE A 133 57.44 18.33 12.00
N ASP A 134 58.71 18.70 12.12
CA ASP A 134 59.64 18.06 13.05
C ASP A 134 59.15 18.24 14.50
N GLN A 135 58.69 19.43 14.87
CA GLN A 135 58.10 19.70 16.20
C GLN A 135 56.82 18.88 16.47
N LEU A 136 56.00 18.64 15.45
CA LEU A 136 54.80 17.81 15.58
C LEU A 136 55.15 16.32 15.69
N LEU A 137 56.14 15.85 14.94
CA LEU A 137 56.65 14.48 15.02
C LEU A 137 57.36 14.21 16.36
N ASP A 138 58.08 15.20 16.89
CA ASP A 138 58.69 15.13 18.23
C ASP A 138 57.63 15.00 19.31
N LYS A 139 56.53 15.76 19.23
CA LYS A 139 55.37 15.58 20.14
C LYS A 139 54.75 14.19 20.02
N VAL A 140 54.67 13.62 18.81
CA VAL A 140 54.19 12.23 18.62
C VAL A 140 55.15 11.23 19.28
N ASN A 141 56.47 11.47 19.20
CA ASN A 141 57.48 10.65 19.86
C ASN A 141 57.40 10.76 21.39
N GLU A 142 57.27 11.97 21.94
CA GLU A 142 57.07 12.23 23.37
C GLU A 142 55.84 11.50 23.92
N MET A 143 54.76 11.49 23.14
CA MET A 143 53.52 10.78 23.47
C MET A 143 53.58 9.26 23.21
N ARG A 144 54.71 8.73 22.73
CA ARG A 144 54.91 7.33 22.34
C ARG A 144 53.84 6.81 21.35
N ALA A 145 53.33 7.69 20.49
CA ALA A 145 52.23 7.42 19.56
C ALA A 145 52.68 7.08 18.13
N ARG A 146 53.98 6.78 17.93
CA ARG A 146 54.60 6.56 16.61
C ARG A 146 54.00 5.36 15.86
N LYS A 147 53.65 4.29 16.58
CA LYS A 147 53.03 3.10 15.99
C LYS A 147 51.61 3.42 15.46
N GLN A 148 50.83 4.16 16.22
CA GLN A 148 49.48 4.59 15.85
C GLN A 148 49.50 5.58 14.68
N LEU A 149 50.48 6.50 14.64
CA LEU A 149 50.69 7.36 13.47
C LEU A 149 51.06 6.53 12.24
N SER A 150 51.97 5.56 12.38
CA SER A 150 52.35 4.66 11.27
C SER A 150 51.20 3.79 10.78
N GLU A 151 50.31 3.34 11.68
CA GLU A 151 49.09 2.60 11.32
C GLU A 151 48.06 3.51 10.64
N LEU A 152 47.90 4.75 11.10
CA LEU A 152 47.02 5.74 10.45
C LEU A 152 47.56 6.22 9.10
N LEU A 153 48.88 6.24 8.94
CA LEU A 153 49.58 6.58 7.71
C LEU A 153 49.90 5.34 6.84
N SER A 154 49.42 4.15 7.20
CA SER A 154 49.60 3.00 6.31
C SER A 154 48.79 3.19 5.04
N ASP A 155 49.28 2.67 3.92
CA ASP A 155 48.54 2.55 2.66
C ASP A 155 47.24 1.73 2.81
N THR A 156 47.12 0.92 3.86
CA THR A 156 45.93 0.16 4.23
C THR A 156 44.96 0.93 5.14
N SER A 157 45.34 2.11 5.64
CA SER A 157 44.50 2.95 6.49
C SER A 157 43.44 3.69 5.68
N VAL A 158 42.21 3.68 6.18
CA VAL A 158 41.06 4.39 5.60
C VAL A 158 41.36 5.89 5.37
N SER A 159 42.22 6.49 6.18
CA SER A 159 42.59 7.91 6.07
C SER A 159 43.54 8.22 4.91
N ILE A 160 44.52 7.34 4.63
CA ILE A 160 45.44 7.47 3.49
C ILE A 160 44.77 7.02 2.19
N LEU A 161 43.97 5.96 2.26
CA LEU A 161 43.16 5.47 1.14
C LEU A 161 42.18 6.55 0.64
N ALA A 162 41.68 7.41 1.53
CA ALA A 162 40.84 8.56 1.17
C ALA A 162 41.60 9.72 0.50
N THR A 163 42.94 9.67 0.45
CA THR A 163 43.81 10.70 -0.15
C THR A 163 44.57 10.23 -1.40
N SER A 164 44.47 8.95 -1.79
CA SER A 164 45.13 8.39 -2.98
C SER A 164 44.24 8.45 -4.23
N PRO A 165 44.56 9.24 -5.27
CA PRO A 165 43.67 9.52 -6.41
C PRO A 165 43.16 8.29 -7.17
N SER A 166 43.98 7.25 -7.34
CA SER A 166 43.61 6.03 -8.07
C SER A 166 42.70 5.08 -7.29
N LEU A 167 42.82 5.05 -5.96
CA LEU A 167 41.95 4.25 -5.08
C LEU A 167 40.64 5.00 -4.74
N ILE A 168 40.68 6.32 -4.85
CA ILE A 168 39.54 7.21 -4.70
C ILE A 168 38.49 6.96 -5.79
N GLU A 169 38.88 6.78 -7.05
CA GLU A 169 37.95 6.56 -8.17
C GLU A 169 37.17 5.24 -8.04
N GLU A 170 37.86 4.13 -7.74
CA GLU A 170 37.26 2.80 -7.56
C GLU A 170 36.32 2.75 -6.33
N ARG A 171 36.68 3.45 -5.25
CA ARG A 171 35.83 3.51 -4.05
C ARG A 171 34.68 4.50 -4.17
N PHE A 172 34.78 5.59 -4.92
CA PHE A 172 33.63 6.46 -5.17
C PHE A 172 32.57 5.78 -6.04
N THR A 173 32.98 5.01 -7.04
CA THR A 173 32.07 4.12 -7.77
C THR A 173 31.37 3.15 -6.81
N SER A 174 32.11 2.55 -5.88
CA SER A 174 31.55 1.68 -4.83
C SER A 174 30.58 2.40 -3.89
N VAL A 175 30.88 3.65 -3.50
CA VAL A 175 30.00 4.48 -2.64
C VAL A 175 28.73 4.87 -3.38
N ILE A 176 28.83 5.26 -4.65
CA ILE A 176 27.66 5.53 -5.50
C ILE A 176 26.81 4.28 -5.66
N ASN A 177 27.43 3.11 -5.86
CA ASN A 177 26.72 1.82 -5.92
C ASN A 177 26.13 1.39 -4.57
N ALA A 178 26.60 1.94 -3.45
CA ALA A 178 26.03 1.71 -2.13
C ALA A 178 24.85 2.65 -1.79
N ILE A 179 24.64 3.74 -2.56
CA ILE A 179 23.49 4.65 -2.39
C ILE A 179 22.15 3.88 -2.35
N PRO A 180 21.87 2.92 -3.26
CA PRO A 180 20.67 2.06 -3.23
C PRO A 180 20.57 1.16 -2.00
N ILE A 181 21.71 0.66 -1.50
CA ILE A 181 21.81 -0.26 -0.35
C ILE A 181 21.47 0.44 0.96
N LEU A 182 21.59 1.77 1.02
CA LEU A 182 21.22 2.58 2.19
C LEU A 182 19.73 2.55 2.51
N ASP A 183 18.91 1.79 1.77
CA ASP A 183 17.45 1.73 1.87
C ASP A 183 16.92 3.14 2.07
N ILE A 184 17.12 3.97 1.05
CA ILE A 184 16.75 5.39 1.11
C ILE A 184 15.23 5.53 1.11
N THR A 185 14.47 4.46 0.86
CA THR A 185 13.00 4.40 0.84
C THR A 185 12.34 5.16 2.00
N PRO A 186 12.79 5.07 3.27
CA PRO A 186 12.30 5.88 4.38
C PRO A 186 12.70 7.36 4.29
N ILE A 187 13.87 7.71 3.75
CA ILE A 187 14.32 9.11 3.58
C ILE A 187 13.50 9.82 2.48
N TRP A 188 13.06 9.10 1.44
CA TRP A 188 12.15 9.63 0.41
C TRP A 188 10.71 9.77 0.90
N LEU A 189 10.25 8.89 1.80
CA LEU A 189 8.85 8.76 2.23
C LEU A 189 8.50 9.44 3.56
N PHE A 190 9.42 10.17 4.21
CA PHE A 190 9.07 10.97 5.39
C PHE A 190 8.20 12.18 4.97
N GLU A 191 6.89 11.96 4.87
CA GLU A 191 5.90 13.01 5.08
C GLU A 191 6.09 13.58 6.49
N PRO A 192 6.05 14.91 6.67
CA PRO A 192 6.01 15.48 8.00
C PRO A 192 4.71 14.99 8.65
N ASN A 193 4.83 14.24 9.75
CA ASN A 193 3.70 14.05 10.65
C ASN A 193 3.24 15.45 11.08
N PRO A 194 2.02 15.91 10.75
CA PRO A 194 1.60 17.28 11.05
C PRO A 194 1.51 17.57 12.56
N PHE A 195 1.77 16.57 13.41
CA PHE A 195 1.66 16.66 14.87
C PHE A 195 2.98 16.62 15.65
N SER A 196 4.17 16.63 15.03
CA SER A 196 5.44 16.70 15.80
C SER A 196 6.27 17.95 15.48
N PHE A 197 6.21 18.94 16.39
CA PHE A 197 6.94 20.21 16.38
C PHE A 197 8.41 20.10 16.84
N THR A 198 9.13 19.02 16.53
CA THR A 198 10.56 18.92 16.87
C THR A 198 11.37 18.52 15.65
N GLU A 199 11.93 19.55 15.00
CA GLU A 199 13.06 19.55 14.04
C GLU A 199 13.36 18.21 13.36
N ALA A 200 12.73 17.98 12.21
CA ALA A 200 13.16 16.94 11.29
C ALA A 200 14.65 17.17 10.92
N PRO A 201 15.49 16.12 10.88
CA PRO A 201 16.88 16.27 10.48
C PRO A 201 16.97 16.93 9.09
N PRO A 202 18.00 17.76 8.83
CA PRO A 202 18.17 18.39 7.53
C PRO A 202 18.20 17.30 6.46
N ARG A 203 17.22 17.34 5.56
CA ARG A 203 17.13 16.40 4.44
C ARG A 203 18.43 16.54 3.65
N LEU A 204 19.20 15.45 3.56
CA LEU A 204 20.35 15.39 2.65
C LEU A 204 19.82 15.60 1.24
N HIS A 205 20.24 16.69 0.60
CA HIS A 205 19.93 16.97 -0.80
C HIS A 205 20.71 15.99 -1.67
N LEU A 206 20.12 14.83 -1.95
CA LEU A 206 20.79 13.74 -2.68
C LEU A 206 21.45 14.20 -4.00
N PRO A 207 20.84 15.10 -4.82
CA PRO A 207 21.52 15.64 -6.00
C PRO A 207 22.87 16.27 -5.69
N TYR A 208 22.99 17.01 -4.58
CA TYR A 208 24.22 17.70 -4.19
C TYR A 208 25.31 16.71 -3.76
N VAL A 209 24.92 15.68 -3.01
CA VAL A 209 25.85 14.63 -2.58
C VAL A 209 26.37 13.85 -3.78
N LEU A 210 25.48 13.50 -4.70
CA LEU A 210 25.81 12.78 -5.92
C LEU A 210 26.73 13.62 -6.82
N GLU A 211 26.42 14.91 -7.01
CA GLU A 211 27.25 15.86 -7.76
C GLU A 211 28.68 15.92 -7.20
N ARG A 212 28.83 15.95 -5.87
CA ARG A 212 30.15 15.92 -5.23
C ARG A 212 30.90 14.62 -5.50
N PHE A 213 30.23 13.47 -5.42
CA PHE A 213 30.89 12.19 -5.70
C PHE A 213 31.33 12.07 -7.16
N LEU A 214 30.51 12.54 -8.10
CA LEU A 214 30.84 12.55 -9.52
C LEU A 214 31.98 13.53 -9.84
N ALA A 215 32.05 14.67 -9.14
CA ALA A 215 33.17 15.61 -9.26
C ALA A 215 34.53 15.02 -8.83
N PHE A 216 34.55 13.92 -8.09
CA PHE A 216 35.78 13.20 -7.73
C PHE A 216 36.19 12.12 -8.76
N GLY A 217 35.59 12.13 -9.96
CA GLY A 217 36.03 11.32 -11.09
C GLY A 217 35.27 10.02 -11.30
N ALA A 218 34.25 9.71 -10.49
CA ALA A 218 33.42 8.54 -10.70
C ALA A 218 32.68 8.64 -12.04
N GLN A 219 32.85 7.63 -12.91
CA GLN A 219 32.19 7.57 -14.21
C GLN A 219 30.74 7.10 -14.05
N PRO A 220 29.72 7.93 -14.30
CA PRO A 220 28.33 7.55 -14.07
C PRO A 220 27.93 6.26 -14.77
N ASN A 221 28.40 6.07 -16.01
CA ASN A 221 28.00 4.95 -16.86
C ASN A 221 28.45 3.58 -16.37
N ASP A 222 29.48 3.54 -15.52
CA ASP A 222 30.03 2.29 -14.99
C ASP A 222 29.50 2.00 -13.57
N THR A 223 28.62 2.87 -13.05
CA THR A 223 27.96 2.66 -11.76
C THR A 223 26.71 1.79 -11.91
N GLU A 224 26.53 0.83 -11.00
CA GLU A 224 25.29 0.07 -10.80
C GLU A 224 24.12 1.02 -10.46
N PHE A 225 24.44 2.15 -9.84
CA PHE A 225 23.45 3.20 -9.57
C PHE A 225 22.76 3.67 -10.85
N TRP A 226 23.54 4.03 -11.87
CA TRP A 226 23.02 4.41 -13.19
C TRP A 226 22.46 3.22 -13.97
N GLN A 227 23.15 2.08 -13.99
CA GLN A 227 22.77 0.96 -14.83
C GLN A 227 21.50 0.22 -14.35
N PHE A 228 21.15 0.35 -13.06
CA PHE A 228 20.04 -0.42 -12.47
C PHE A 228 19.25 0.37 -11.43
N SER A 229 19.91 0.88 -10.39
CA SER A 229 19.21 1.25 -9.16
C SER A 229 18.35 2.50 -9.25
N VAL A 230 18.78 3.53 -9.98
CA VAL A 230 17.99 4.75 -10.19
C VAL A 230 16.68 4.44 -10.92
N TRP A 231 16.73 3.53 -11.90
CA TRP A 231 15.57 3.08 -12.67
C TRP A 231 14.65 2.19 -11.87
N LYS A 232 15.22 1.27 -11.09
CA LYS A 232 14.47 0.45 -10.12
C LYS A 232 13.70 1.33 -9.13
N ALA A 233 14.34 2.36 -8.56
CA ALA A 233 13.67 3.31 -7.68
C ALA A 233 12.54 4.07 -8.38
N TRP A 234 12.67 4.36 -9.67
CA TRP A 234 11.60 4.96 -10.46
C TRP A 234 10.39 4.03 -10.58
N THR A 235 10.62 2.74 -10.82
CA THR A 235 9.55 1.74 -11.00
C THR A 235 8.72 1.48 -9.74
N TYR A 236 9.29 1.68 -8.55
CA TYR A 236 8.60 1.43 -7.27
C TYR A 236 7.68 2.58 -6.83
N SER A 237 7.93 3.79 -7.33
CA SER A 237 7.21 4.99 -6.91
C SER A 237 5.82 5.02 -7.51
N LYS A 238 4.84 4.50 -6.77
CA LYS A 238 3.42 4.69 -7.07
C LYS A 238 2.98 6.15 -6.93
N ASP A 239 3.77 6.97 -6.22
CA ASP A 239 3.43 8.35 -5.96
C ASP A 239 3.47 9.20 -7.24
N ASN A 240 2.30 9.73 -7.59
CA ASN A 240 2.16 10.82 -8.54
C ASN A 240 2.58 12.18 -7.97
N ASN A 241 3.21 12.19 -6.78
CA ASN A 241 3.70 13.41 -6.16
C ASN A 241 4.72 14.12 -7.07
N LEU A 242 4.32 15.29 -7.56
CA LEU A 242 5.11 16.11 -8.48
C LEU A 242 6.47 16.50 -7.88
N PHE A 243 6.54 16.70 -6.56
CA PHE A 243 7.80 17.01 -5.88
C PHE A 243 8.80 15.86 -6.02
N LEU A 244 8.36 14.63 -5.79
CA LEU A 244 9.21 13.45 -5.91
C LEU A 244 9.69 13.25 -7.35
N LYS A 245 8.82 13.51 -8.34
CA LYS A 245 9.18 13.47 -9.77
C LYS A 245 10.25 14.51 -10.09
N ASN A 246 10.12 15.74 -9.59
CA ASN A 246 11.11 16.80 -9.82
C ASN A 246 12.48 16.45 -9.20
N THR A 247 12.53 15.98 -7.96
CA THR A 247 13.80 15.57 -7.33
C THR A 247 14.49 14.42 -8.08
N LYS A 248 13.70 13.51 -8.65
CA LYS A 248 14.25 12.43 -9.47
C LYS A 248 14.80 12.94 -10.81
N ILE A 249 14.15 13.91 -11.44
CA ILE A 249 14.67 14.58 -12.65
C ILE A 249 15.96 15.34 -12.33
N GLU A 250 16.04 16.04 -11.18
CA GLU A 250 17.27 16.71 -10.73
C GLU A 250 18.44 15.72 -10.57
N LEU A 251 18.18 14.52 -10.05
CA LEU A 251 19.21 13.48 -9.95
C LEU A 251 19.70 12.99 -11.31
N LEU A 252 18.79 12.82 -12.25
CA LEU A 252 19.17 12.49 -13.62
C LEU A 252 19.98 13.61 -14.26
N ASP A 253 19.63 14.87 -14.00
CA ASP A 253 20.38 16.00 -14.53
C ASP A 253 21.80 16.03 -13.98
N VAL A 254 21.99 15.76 -12.69
CA VAL A 254 23.33 15.61 -12.09
C VAL A 254 24.13 14.48 -12.77
N LEU A 255 23.53 13.31 -13.00
CA LEU A 255 24.20 12.18 -13.65
C LEU A 255 24.55 12.49 -15.11
N ILE A 256 23.60 13.05 -15.86
CA ILE A 256 23.77 13.39 -17.29
C ILE A 256 24.82 14.49 -17.45
N ASN A 257 24.78 15.53 -16.61
CA ASN A 257 25.77 16.61 -16.63
C ASN A 257 27.18 16.10 -16.24
N ALA A 258 27.27 15.02 -15.46
CA ALA A 258 28.51 14.33 -15.16
C ALA A 258 28.97 13.32 -16.24
N GLY A 259 28.26 13.23 -17.38
CA GLY A 259 28.65 12.38 -18.51
C GLY A 259 27.92 11.03 -18.60
N ALA A 260 26.82 10.83 -17.86
CA ALA A 260 25.96 9.66 -18.07
C ALA A 260 25.39 9.70 -19.50
N ASN A 261 25.63 8.62 -20.25
CA ASN A 261 25.16 8.44 -21.61
C ASN A 261 23.80 7.74 -21.59
N ILE A 262 22.75 8.48 -21.92
CA ILE A 262 21.39 7.97 -21.96
C ILE A 262 21.11 7.02 -23.13
N ASP A 263 21.98 7.02 -24.14
CA ASP A 263 21.92 6.15 -25.29
C ASP A 263 22.74 4.86 -25.09
N ARG A 264 23.43 4.71 -23.95
CA ARG A 264 24.11 3.47 -23.53
C ARG A 264 23.07 2.48 -23.01
N ASP A 265 23.32 1.22 -23.31
CA ASP A 265 22.49 0.11 -22.87
C ASP A 265 22.59 -0.03 -21.33
N LEU A 266 21.43 -0.21 -20.68
CA LEU A 266 21.34 -0.46 -19.25
C LEU A 266 21.58 -1.95 -18.95
N SER A 267 21.71 -2.29 -17.67
CA SER A 267 21.97 -3.67 -17.26
C SER A 267 20.84 -4.61 -17.70
N ASP A 268 21.19 -5.81 -18.17
CA ASP A 268 20.23 -6.88 -18.49
C ASP A 268 19.39 -7.27 -17.25
N GLU A 269 19.96 -7.12 -16.04
CA GLU A 269 19.23 -7.31 -14.79
C GLU A 269 18.07 -6.32 -14.65
N LEU A 270 18.22 -5.09 -15.17
CA LEU A 270 17.14 -4.11 -15.19
C LEU A 270 16.03 -4.54 -16.13
N ALA A 271 16.36 -5.11 -17.29
CA ALA A 271 15.37 -5.64 -18.22
C ALA A 271 14.56 -6.78 -17.58
N GLU A 272 15.26 -7.71 -16.94
CA GLU A 272 14.62 -8.79 -16.20
C GLU A 272 13.77 -8.25 -15.04
N TYR A 273 14.30 -7.27 -14.31
CA TYR A 273 13.61 -6.64 -13.19
C TYR A 273 12.37 -5.87 -13.64
N ILE A 274 12.43 -5.08 -14.72
CA ILE A 274 11.26 -4.38 -15.27
C ILE A 274 10.21 -5.39 -15.72
N GLY A 275 10.62 -6.48 -16.39
CA GLY A 275 9.73 -7.57 -16.75
C GLY A 275 9.06 -8.25 -15.55
N LYS A 276 9.79 -8.42 -14.44
CA LYS A 276 9.29 -9.01 -13.19
C LYS A 276 8.43 -8.05 -12.36
N ALA A 277 8.85 -6.79 -12.21
CA ALA A 277 8.18 -5.77 -11.40
C ALA A 277 6.81 -5.37 -11.99
N GLN A 278 6.63 -5.61 -13.29
CA GLN A 278 5.36 -5.45 -13.99
C GLN A 278 4.40 -6.63 -13.78
N LEU A 279 4.86 -7.77 -13.24
CA LEU A 279 4.07 -8.98 -13.04
C LEU A 279 3.96 -9.33 -11.54
N PRO A 280 2.78 -9.11 -10.91
CA PRO A 280 2.51 -9.57 -9.55
C PRO A 280 2.68 -11.08 -9.35
N ASN A 281 2.53 -11.89 -10.40
CA ASN A 281 2.59 -13.35 -10.34
C ASN A 281 3.84 -13.94 -11.02
N LYS A 282 4.59 -14.73 -10.25
CA LYS A 282 5.93 -15.30 -10.57
C LYS A 282 5.96 -16.30 -11.75
N THR A 283 4.83 -16.64 -12.35
CA THR A 283 4.72 -17.84 -13.21
C THR A 283 5.08 -17.63 -14.68
N VAL A 284 5.25 -16.38 -15.16
CA VAL A 284 5.53 -16.14 -16.58
C VAL A 284 6.66 -15.12 -16.75
N SER A 285 7.87 -15.59 -17.11
CA SER A 285 8.99 -14.71 -17.48
C SER A 285 8.75 -14.16 -18.90
N VAL A 286 8.65 -12.84 -19.03
CA VAL A 286 8.71 -12.17 -20.34
C VAL A 286 10.14 -11.71 -20.56
N THR A 287 10.78 -12.24 -21.59
CA THR A 287 12.12 -11.84 -21.99
C THR A 287 11.99 -10.60 -22.88
N ILE A 288 12.33 -9.42 -22.36
CA ILE A 288 12.52 -8.23 -23.19
C ILE A 288 13.83 -8.49 -23.97
N SER A 289 13.74 -8.82 -25.26
CA SER A 289 14.88 -9.38 -26.02
C SER A 289 15.89 -8.33 -26.53
N PHE A 290 16.00 -7.17 -25.90
CA PHE A 290 16.82 -6.07 -26.41
C PHE A 290 17.52 -5.31 -25.30
N PRO A 291 18.69 -4.72 -25.59
CA PRO A 291 19.29 -3.75 -24.69
C PRO A 291 18.31 -2.59 -24.45
N ILE A 292 17.98 -2.36 -23.19
CA ILE A 292 17.06 -1.29 -22.78
C ILE A 292 17.86 -0.02 -22.54
N LYS A 293 17.42 1.10 -23.11
CA LYS A 293 17.99 2.42 -22.82
C LYS A 293 17.14 3.19 -21.83
N ALA A 294 17.72 4.24 -21.23
CA ALA A 294 17.03 5.11 -20.27
C ALA A 294 15.65 5.60 -20.78
N ILE A 295 15.60 6.01 -22.05
CA ILE A 295 14.37 6.51 -22.67
C ILE A 295 13.31 5.40 -22.89
N ASP A 296 13.75 4.16 -23.10
CA ASP A 296 12.86 3.00 -23.24
C ASP A 296 12.24 2.65 -21.87
N VAL A 297 12.98 2.82 -20.78
CA VAL A 297 12.44 2.72 -19.40
C VAL A 297 11.36 3.79 -19.18
N ALA A 298 11.63 5.05 -19.54
CA ALA A 298 10.66 6.13 -19.37
C ALA A 298 9.37 5.90 -20.17
N PHE A 299 9.51 5.44 -21.42
CA PHE A 299 8.39 5.05 -22.27
C PHE A 299 7.59 3.90 -21.65
N SER A 300 8.28 2.86 -21.17
CA SER A 300 7.69 1.68 -20.51
C SER A 300 6.95 2.02 -19.20
N LEU A 301 7.42 3.03 -18.47
CA LEU A 301 6.77 3.50 -17.24
C LEU A 301 5.57 4.40 -17.49
N LEU A 302 5.29 4.76 -18.76
CA LEU A 302 4.32 5.78 -19.16
C LEU A 302 4.54 7.16 -18.51
N ASP A 303 5.78 7.49 -18.13
CA ASP A 303 6.13 8.76 -17.51
C ASP A 303 6.46 9.80 -18.59
N SER A 304 5.47 10.60 -18.98
CA SER A 304 5.60 11.58 -20.05
C SER A 304 6.65 12.66 -19.74
N LEU A 305 6.78 13.05 -18.47
CA LEU A 305 7.74 14.08 -18.05
C LEU A 305 9.16 13.55 -18.17
N LEU A 306 9.41 12.35 -17.63
CA LEU A 306 10.71 11.69 -17.76
C LEU A 306 11.07 11.43 -19.21
N PHE A 307 10.11 10.97 -20.02
CA PHE A 307 10.34 10.73 -21.44
C PHE A 307 10.72 12.01 -22.20
N CYS A 308 9.97 13.10 -22.02
CA CYS A 308 10.28 14.38 -22.64
C CYS A 308 11.64 14.94 -22.16
N TYR A 309 11.95 14.77 -20.87
CA TYR A 309 13.24 15.16 -20.31
C TYR A 309 14.39 14.40 -20.99
N LEU A 310 14.33 13.06 -21.04
CA LEU A 310 15.36 12.25 -21.70
C LEU A 310 15.43 12.51 -23.20
N LEU A 311 14.30 12.77 -23.86
CA LEU A 311 14.25 13.14 -25.27
C LEU A 311 14.97 14.47 -25.53
N SER A 312 14.87 15.44 -24.62
CA SER A 312 15.60 16.70 -24.74
C SER A 312 17.13 16.55 -24.60
N LYS A 313 17.59 15.41 -24.07
CA LYS A 313 19.00 15.12 -23.83
C LYS A 313 19.57 14.07 -24.80
N THR A 314 18.75 13.37 -25.59
CA THR A 314 19.24 12.34 -26.53
C THR A 314 19.77 12.99 -27.80
N SER A 315 20.85 12.41 -28.32
CA SER A 315 21.42 12.80 -29.60
C SER A 315 20.85 11.99 -30.76
N ASN A 316 20.14 10.88 -30.48
CA ASN A 316 19.78 9.87 -31.47
C ASN A 316 18.26 9.63 -31.54
N VAL A 317 17.54 10.69 -31.91
CA VAL A 317 16.08 10.67 -32.07
C VAL A 317 15.63 9.67 -33.14
N ASP A 318 16.39 9.51 -34.23
CA ASP A 318 16.04 8.58 -35.31
C ASP A 318 16.07 7.11 -34.87
N SER A 319 17.10 6.71 -34.11
CA SER A 319 17.16 5.37 -33.53
C SER A 319 16.02 5.12 -32.55
N LEU A 320 15.67 6.13 -31.73
CA LEU A 320 14.50 6.04 -30.85
C LEU A 320 13.22 5.85 -31.65
N VAL A 321 13.00 6.62 -32.72
CA VAL A 321 11.80 6.52 -33.54
C VAL A 321 11.71 5.16 -34.25
N GLN A 322 12.84 4.65 -34.74
CA GLN A 322 12.91 3.29 -35.27
C GLN A 322 12.58 2.26 -34.20
N ARG A 323 13.10 2.42 -32.97
CA ARG A 323 12.75 1.54 -31.84
C ARG A 323 11.26 1.60 -31.53
N ILE A 324 10.68 2.80 -31.40
CA ILE A 324 9.25 3.00 -31.13
C ILE A 324 8.38 2.35 -32.22
N ARG A 325 8.78 2.44 -33.49
CA ARG A 325 8.11 1.74 -34.61
C ARG A 325 8.32 0.23 -34.57
N SER A 326 9.51 -0.22 -34.17
CA SER A 326 9.89 -1.65 -34.12
C SER A 326 9.29 -2.38 -32.93
N TYR A 327 8.78 -1.67 -31.92
CA TYR A 327 7.86 -2.25 -30.97
C TYR A 327 6.62 -2.67 -31.77
N ALA A 328 6.66 -3.90 -32.31
CA ALA A 328 5.70 -4.48 -33.24
C ALA A 328 4.25 -4.43 -32.72
N HIS A 329 4.09 -4.20 -31.42
CA HIS A 329 2.84 -4.12 -30.69
C HIS A 329 2.32 -2.68 -30.52
N CYS A 330 3.07 -1.67 -31.00
CA CYS A 330 2.74 -0.25 -30.91
C CYS A 330 2.11 0.34 -32.16
N GLU A 331 1.96 -0.40 -33.27
CA GLU A 331 1.40 0.13 -34.52
C GLU A 331 0.00 0.76 -34.33
N ASN A 332 -0.77 0.25 -33.36
CA ASN A 332 -2.11 0.77 -33.07
C ASN A 332 -2.17 1.74 -31.89
N ILE A 333 -1.06 1.89 -31.15
CA ILE A 333 -1.00 2.68 -29.91
C ILE A 333 -0.33 4.00 -30.19
N VAL A 334 0.68 3.99 -31.06
CA VAL A 334 1.50 5.15 -31.32
C VAL A 334 1.03 5.80 -32.61
N THR A 335 0.27 6.88 -32.48
CA THR A 335 -0.21 7.64 -33.64
C THR A 335 0.94 8.19 -34.48
N THR A 336 0.72 8.35 -35.78
CA THR A 336 1.64 9.04 -36.70
C THR A 336 2.02 10.43 -36.19
N GLU A 337 1.09 11.11 -35.53
CA GLU A 337 1.24 12.42 -34.91
C GLU A 337 2.21 12.36 -33.72
N PHE A 338 2.11 11.32 -32.88
CA PHE A 338 3.05 11.11 -31.78
C PHE A 338 4.46 10.84 -32.32
N ILE A 339 4.61 9.96 -33.32
CA ILE A 339 5.92 9.72 -33.95
C ILE A 339 6.53 11.00 -34.50
N ARG A 340 5.72 11.80 -35.20
CA ARG A 340 6.15 13.10 -35.75
C ARG A 340 6.58 14.05 -34.65
N ALA A 341 5.84 14.10 -33.53
CA ALA A 341 6.19 14.92 -32.38
C ALA A 341 7.50 14.47 -31.72
N VAL A 342 7.75 13.17 -31.60
CA VAL A 342 9.03 12.62 -31.11
C VAL A 342 10.18 12.98 -32.05
N GLN A 343 9.99 12.81 -33.37
CA GLN A 343 10.99 13.19 -34.38
C GLN A 343 11.37 14.67 -34.33
N GLN A 344 10.40 15.54 -34.02
CA GLN A 344 10.60 16.98 -33.91
C GLN A 344 11.03 17.44 -32.51
N ALA A 345 11.15 16.51 -31.55
CA ALA A 345 11.33 16.81 -30.12
C ALA A 345 10.30 17.83 -29.58
N ASP A 346 9.08 17.83 -30.12
CA ASP A 346 8.01 18.75 -29.74
C ASP A 346 7.32 18.26 -28.45
N ILE A 347 7.85 18.71 -27.32
CA ILE A 347 7.39 18.33 -25.97
C ILE A 347 5.87 18.55 -25.79
N ASN A 348 5.32 19.65 -26.33
CA ASN A 348 3.91 19.99 -26.16
C ASN A 348 3.02 18.99 -26.91
N ASN A 349 3.39 18.65 -28.15
CA ASN A 349 2.64 17.66 -28.92
C ASN A 349 2.86 16.24 -28.38
N ILE A 350 4.05 15.90 -27.87
CA ILE A 350 4.30 14.62 -27.21
C ILE A 350 3.37 14.47 -26.00
N GLN A 351 3.28 15.48 -25.12
CA GLN A 351 2.40 15.45 -23.95
C GLN A 351 0.93 15.37 -24.34
N LYS A 352 0.50 16.17 -25.33
CA LYS A 352 -0.87 16.15 -25.87
C LYS A 352 -1.25 14.76 -26.38
N HIS A 353 -0.37 14.12 -27.13
CA HIS A 353 -0.61 12.80 -27.68
C HIS A 353 -0.27 11.67 -26.69
N TRP A 354 0.39 11.94 -25.56
CA TRP A 354 0.79 10.91 -24.59
C TRP A 354 -0.43 10.17 -24.02
N GLY A 355 -1.40 10.93 -23.49
CA GLY A 355 -2.64 10.36 -22.96
C GLY A 355 -3.52 9.75 -24.05
N GLN A 356 -3.52 10.35 -25.25
CA GLN A 356 -4.31 9.85 -26.39
C GLN A 356 -3.91 8.41 -26.76
N ARG A 357 -2.63 8.06 -26.69
CA ARG A 357 -2.17 6.69 -26.99
C ARG A 357 -2.77 5.63 -26.06
N ILE A 358 -2.85 5.94 -24.76
CA ILE A 358 -3.49 5.04 -23.77
C ILE A 358 -4.99 4.95 -24.06
N GLN A 359 -5.62 6.07 -24.40
CA GLN A 359 -7.05 6.12 -24.73
C GLN A 359 -7.38 5.37 -26.03
N ASP A 360 -6.58 5.54 -27.08
CA ASP A 360 -6.74 4.84 -28.36
C ASP A 360 -6.58 3.34 -28.17
N TYR A 361 -5.58 2.93 -27.39
CA TYR A 361 -5.40 1.53 -27.05
C TYR A 361 -6.56 0.96 -26.24
N ARG A 362 -7.07 1.73 -25.27
CA ARG A 362 -8.27 1.38 -24.50
C ARG A 362 -9.49 1.21 -25.42
N LEU A 363 -9.68 2.10 -26.38
CA LEU A 363 -10.78 2.03 -27.36
C LEU A 363 -10.62 0.84 -28.32
N GLN A 364 -9.39 0.55 -28.75
CA GLN A 364 -9.11 -0.62 -29.58
C GLN A 364 -9.39 -1.91 -28.81
N PHE A 365 -8.89 -2.01 -27.57
CA PHE A 365 -9.14 -3.15 -26.70
C PHE A 365 -10.62 -3.33 -26.44
N ALA A 366 -11.33 -2.23 -26.17
CA ALA A 366 -12.78 -2.22 -26.05
C ALA A 366 -13.46 -2.77 -27.31
N SER A 367 -13.07 -2.28 -28.49
CA SER A 367 -13.62 -2.75 -29.78
C SER A 367 -13.33 -4.24 -30.03
N VAL A 368 -12.17 -4.76 -29.63
CA VAL A 368 -11.82 -6.18 -29.71
C VAL A 368 -12.72 -7.00 -28.79
N LEU A 369 -12.93 -6.55 -27.56
CA LEU A 369 -13.83 -7.19 -26.60
C LEU A 369 -15.29 -7.16 -27.08
N GLU A 370 -15.76 -6.06 -27.66
CA GLU A 370 -17.12 -5.95 -28.23
C GLU A 370 -17.36 -6.92 -29.38
N ARG A 371 -16.30 -7.27 -30.14
CA ARG A 371 -16.37 -8.32 -31.17
C ARG A 371 -16.31 -9.74 -30.61
N GLY A 372 -16.05 -9.91 -29.31
CA GLY A 372 -15.84 -11.21 -28.68
C GLY A 372 -14.52 -11.88 -29.12
N ASP A 373 -13.55 -11.14 -29.65
CA ASP A 373 -12.27 -11.69 -30.10
C ASP A 373 -11.32 -11.90 -28.91
N VAL A 374 -11.53 -13.02 -28.23
CA VAL A 374 -10.78 -13.43 -27.02
C VAL A 374 -9.29 -13.52 -27.27
N GLN A 375 -8.89 -14.02 -28.45
CA GLN A 375 -7.48 -14.25 -28.73
C GLN A 375 -6.74 -12.93 -28.94
N SER A 376 -7.32 -12.01 -29.71
CA SER A 376 -6.75 -10.67 -29.87
C SER A 376 -6.71 -9.92 -28.54
N ALA A 377 -7.76 -10.02 -27.71
CA ALA A 377 -7.76 -9.40 -26.39
C ALA A 377 -6.67 -9.98 -25.47
N LYS A 378 -6.50 -11.31 -25.46
CA LYS A 378 -5.41 -11.97 -24.72
C LYS A 378 -4.06 -11.53 -25.24
N THR A 379 -3.87 -11.47 -26.56
CA THR A 379 -2.64 -10.97 -27.18
C THR A 379 -2.36 -9.53 -26.73
N MET A 380 -3.35 -8.63 -26.81
CA MET A 380 -3.23 -7.25 -26.32
C MET A 380 -2.85 -7.20 -24.83
N ILE A 381 -3.45 -8.02 -23.97
CA ILE A 381 -3.11 -8.10 -22.54
C ILE A 381 -1.67 -8.60 -22.35
N LEU A 382 -1.28 -9.65 -23.07
CA LEU A 382 0.05 -10.26 -22.99
C LEU A 382 1.14 -9.32 -23.51
N GLU A 383 0.84 -8.56 -24.56
CA GLU A 383 1.72 -7.57 -25.18
C GLU A 383 1.88 -6.33 -24.31
N HIS A 384 0.84 -5.93 -23.58
CA HIS A 384 0.82 -4.69 -22.79
C HIS A 384 0.78 -4.94 -21.30
N ARG A 385 1.67 -5.81 -20.80
CA ARG A 385 1.86 -6.08 -19.35
C ARG A 385 2.33 -4.88 -18.52
N TYR A 386 2.47 -3.71 -19.14
CA TYR A 386 2.78 -2.47 -18.44
C TYR A 386 1.69 -2.17 -17.39
N ARG A 387 2.14 -2.13 -16.13
CA ARG A 387 1.31 -1.92 -14.94
C ARG A 387 0.43 -0.65 -15.03
N SER A 388 0.84 0.33 -15.83
CA SER A 388 0.18 1.62 -16.00
C SER A 388 -0.91 1.65 -17.07
N VAL A 389 -0.92 0.72 -18.05
CA VAL A 389 -2.01 0.62 -19.05
C VAL A 389 -3.13 -0.29 -18.54
N MET A 390 -2.77 -1.27 -17.70
CA MET A 390 -3.67 -2.32 -17.25
C MET A 390 -4.94 -1.82 -16.54
N PRO A 391 -4.88 -0.84 -15.61
CA PRO A 391 -6.10 -0.32 -14.98
C PRO A 391 -7.11 0.21 -16.01
N SER A 392 -6.65 0.88 -17.06
CA SER A 392 -7.50 1.37 -18.16
C SER A 392 -8.08 0.23 -19.01
N LEU A 393 -7.32 -0.85 -19.23
CA LEU A 393 -7.84 -2.05 -19.91
C LEU A 393 -8.87 -2.79 -19.06
N VAL A 394 -8.60 -2.99 -17.77
CA VAL A 394 -9.56 -3.65 -16.89
C VAL A 394 -10.81 -2.78 -16.73
N SER A 395 -10.65 -1.45 -16.65
CA SER A 395 -11.77 -0.50 -16.69
C SER A 395 -12.57 -0.66 -17.98
N ALA A 396 -11.94 -0.72 -19.15
CA ALA A 396 -12.65 -0.94 -20.42
C ALA A 396 -13.36 -2.30 -20.49
N ALA A 397 -12.69 -3.39 -20.07
CA ALA A 397 -13.30 -4.71 -19.98
C ALA A 397 -14.51 -4.69 -19.06
N PHE A 398 -14.36 -4.07 -17.89
CA PHE A 398 -15.42 -3.90 -16.91
C PHE A 398 -16.60 -3.12 -17.51
N THR A 399 -16.36 -1.95 -18.11
CA THR A 399 -17.41 -1.14 -18.75
C THR A 399 -18.14 -1.92 -19.84
N ILE A 400 -17.45 -2.76 -20.62
CA ILE A 400 -18.10 -3.57 -21.66
C ILE A 400 -18.94 -4.68 -21.03
N ILE A 401 -18.41 -5.38 -20.02
CA ILE A 401 -19.16 -6.37 -19.25
C ILE A 401 -20.46 -5.74 -18.76
N CYS A 402 -20.36 -4.56 -18.14
CA CYS A 402 -21.49 -3.80 -17.62
C CYS A 402 -22.53 -3.46 -18.69
N LYS A 403 -22.09 -2.91 -19.83
CA LYS A 403 -22.98 -2.46 -20.91
C LYS A 403 -23.62 -3.59 -21.71
N ARG A 404 -22.92 -4.72 -21.87
CA ARG A 404 -23.31 -5.83 -22.75
C ARG A 404 -23.76 -7.08 -22.00
N LEU A 405 -23.91 -6.99 -20.68
CA LEU A 405 -24.35 -8.09 -19.82
C LEU A 405 -25.59 -8.87 -20.31
N PRO A 406 -26.60 -8.24 -20.94
CA PRO A 406 -27.76 -8.95 -21.47
C PRO A 406 -27.45 -9.90 -22.64
N GLU A 407 -26.32 -9.72 -23.33
CA GLU A 407 -25.92 -10.51 -24.51
C GLU A 407 -25.18 -11.79 -24.08
N THR A 408 -25.88 -12.92 -24.09
CA THR A 408 -25.39 -14.19 -23.53
C THR A 408 -24.12 -14.73 -24.19
N ALA A 409 -23.90 -14.50 -25.49
CA ALA A 409 -22.75 -15.05 -26.22
C ALA A 409 -21.43 -14.33 -25.91
N LEU A 410 -21.48 -13.02 -25.67
CA LEU A 410 -20.30 -12.21 -25.38
C LEU A 410 -19.72 -12.53 -24.00
N TYR A 411 -20.61 -12.86 -23.07
CA TYR A 411 -20.29 -13.21 -21.69
C TYR A 411 -19.28 -14.34 -21.57
N ASP A 412 -19.54 -15.48 -22.23
CA ASP A 412 -18.68 -16.67 -22.15
C ASP A 412 -17.27 -16.41 -22.70
N SER A 413 -17.15 -15.41 -23.58
CA SER A 413 -15.89 -14.99 -24.20
C SER A 413 -15.13 -14.01 -23.31
N ILE A 414 -15.82 -13.06 -22.67
CA ILE A 414 -15.17 -12.00 -21.88
C ILE A 414 -14.75 -12.47 -20.49
N VAL A 415 -15.55 -13.33 -19.84
CA VAL A 415 -15.28 -13.78 -18.47
C VAL A 415 -13.87 -14.38 -18.31
N PRO A 416 -13.38 -15.29 -19.19
CA PRO A 416 -12.01 -15.81 -19.10
C PRO A 416 -10.92 -14.73 -19.28
N ILE A 417 -11.18 -13.71 -20.09
CA ILE A 417 -10.26 -12.58 -20.28
C ILE A 417 -10.16 -11.79 -18.98
N PHE A 418 -11.32 -11.50 -18.39
CA PHE A 418 -11.39 -10.78 -17.14
C PHE A 418 -10.74 -11.57 -16.01
N GLN A 419 -11.01 -12.87 -15.87
CA GLN A 419 -10.27 -13.74 -14.94
C GLN A 419 -8.76 -13.70 -15.19
N SER A 420 -8.32 -13.71 -16.46
CA SER A 420 -6.89 -13.65 -16.80
C SER A 420 -6.27 -12.33 -16.36
N LEU A 421 -7.01 -11.22 -16.49
CA LEU A 421 -6.62 -9.92 -15.94
C LEU A 421 -6.48 -10.01 -14.41
N LEU A 422 -7.44 -10.60 -13.70
CA LEU A 422 -7.38 -10.70 -12.24
C LEU A 422 -6.30 -11.65 -11.74
N ALA A 423 -6.12 -12.77 -12.42
CA ALA A 423 -5.02 -13.71 -12.19
C ALA A 423 -3.65 -13.08 -12.51
N GLY A 424 -3.61 -11.95 -13.22
CA GLY A 424 -2.41 -11.12 -13.34
C GLY A 424 -2.03 -10.42 -12.03
N GLY A 425 -2.85 -10.51 -10.97
CA GLY A 425 -2.66 -9.81 -9.69
C GLY A 425 -3.07 -8.33 -9.74
N TYR A 426 -3.87 -7.96 -10.75
CA TYR A 426 -4.52 -6.65 -10.80
C TYR A 426 -5.75 -6.69 -9.90
N ASN A 427 -5.73 -5.86 -8.86
CA ASN A 427 -6.84 -5.72 -7.92
C ASN A 427 -7.77 -4.59 -8.38
N PHE A 428 -9.07 -4.76 -8.18
CA PHE A 428 -10.10 -3.76 -8.37
C PHE A 428 -9.77 -2.41 -7.73
N SER A 429 -9.08 -2.41 -6.60
CA SER A 429 -8.64 -1.18 -5.92
C SER A 429 -7.79 -0.25 -6.81
N GLN A 430 -7.07 -0.78 -7.80
CA GLN A 430 -6.30 0.03 -8.76
C GLN A 430 -7.19 0.58 -9.87
N ILE A 431 -8.24 -0.14 -10.22
CA ILE A 431 -9.21 0.25 -11.25
C ILE A 431 -10.08 1.39 -10.72
N THR A 432 -10.47 1.33 -9.44
CA THR A 432 -11.31 2.34 -8.80
C THR A 432 -10.73 3.75 -8.75
N GLU A 433 -9.40 3.89 -8.84
CA GLU A 433 -8.78 5.23 -8.93
C GLU A 433 -9.01 5.87 -10.30
N GLU A 434 -9.12 5.07 -11.36
CA GLU A 434 -9.40 5.53 -12.72
C GLU A 434 -10.90 5.57 -13.06
N LEU A 435 -11.72 4.86 -12.28
CA LEU A 435 -13.17 4.83 -12.49
C LEU A 435 -13.79 6.13 -11.98
N GLU A 436 -14.48 6.84 -12.87
CA GLU A 436 -15.29 8.00 -12.51
C GLU A 436 -16.36 7.63 -11.47
N PRO A 437 -16.88 8.58 -10.66
CA PRO A 437 -17.94 8.34 -9.69
C PRO A 437 -19.20 7.66 -10.27
N LYS A 438 -19.46 7.83 -11.57
CA LYS A 438 -20.54 7.15 -12.30
C LYS A 438 -20.40 5.62 -12.29
N CYS A 439 -19.19 5.12 -12.06
CA CYS A 439 -18.94 3.69 -12.05
C CYS A 439 -19.56 2.98 -10.85
N GLU A 440 -19.88 3.67 -9.76
CA GLU A 440 -20.54 3.03 -8.61
C GLU A 440 -21.95 2.56 -8.99
N ASP A 441 -22.73 3.43 -9.60
CA ASP A 441 -24.07 3.10 -10.10
C ASP A 441 -23.99 2.06 -11.23
N GLU A 442 -23.06 2.20 -12.17
CA GLU A 442 -22.85 1.22 -13.25
C GLU A 442 -22.43 -0.15 -12.70
N TYR A 443 -21.61 -0.20 -11.64
CA TYR A 443 -21.21 -1.44 -10.98
C TYR A 443 -22.40 -2.13 -10.32
N LEU A 444 -23.18 -1.38 -9.53
CA LEU A 444 -24.37 -1.93 -8.86
C LEU A 444 -25.43 -2.38 -9.85
N GLU A 445 -25.66 -1.60 -10.92
CA GLU A 445 -26.55 -1.97 -12.01
C GLU A 445 -26.09 -3.26 -12.67
N SER A 446 -24.79 -3.40 -12.95
CA SER A 446 -24.22 -4.58 -13.60
C SER A 446 -24.28 -5.81 -12.71
N LEU A 447 -24.07 -5.63 -11.40
CA LEU A 447 -24.25 -6.69 -10.42
C LEU A 447 -25.71 -7.13 -10.35
N CYS A 448 -26.65 -6.18 -10.32
CA CYS A 448 -28.09 -6.48 -10.35
C CYS A 448 -28.51 -7.17 -11.66
N LEU A 449 -27.97 -6.75 -12.81
CA LEU A 449 -28.21 -7.37 -14.10
C LEU A 449 -27.60 -8.78 -14.16
N ALA A 450 -26.43 -9.01 -13.55
CA ALA A 450 -25.82 -10.33 -13.47
C ALA A 450 -26.69 -11.28 -12.67
N MET A 451 -27.27 -10.78 -11.58
CA MET A 451 -28.21 -11.54 -10.77
C MET A 451 -29.51 -11.83 -11.51
N ALA A 452 -30.11 -10.81 -12.15
CA ALA A 452 -31.34 -10.95 -12.93
C ALA A 452 -31.18 -11.91 -14.13
N SER A 453 -29.97 -11.99 -14.69
CA SER A 453 -29.65 -12.88 -15.82
C SER A 453 -29.14 -14.25 -15.38
N HIS A 454 -29.18 -14.58 -14.09
CA HIS A 454 -28.68 -15.82 -13.50
C HIS A 454 -27.20 -16.14 -13.83
N LYS A 455 -26.37 -15.12 -14.03
CA LYS A 455 -24.94 -15.24 -14.33
C LYS A 455 -24.13 -15.32 -13.03
N ILE A 456 -24.35 -16.40 -12.27
CA ILE A 456 -23.77 -16.63 -10.94
C ILE A 456 -22.25 -16.42 -10.94
N TYR A 457 -21.56 -16.95 -11.94
CA TYR A 457 -20.11 -16.84 -12.02
C TYR A 457 -19.62 -15.39 -12.12
N LEU A 458 -20.29 -14.54 -12.91
CA LEU A 458 -19.89 -13.14 -13.02
C LEU A 458 -20.25 -12.36 -11.77
N MET A 459 -21.42 -12.62 -11.19
CA MET A 459 -21.77 -12.02 -9.92
C MET A 459 -20.71 -12.37 -8.85
N ASP A 460 -20.31 -13.64 -8.74
CA ASP A 460 -19.25 -14.09 -7.84
C ASP A 460 -17.92 -13.39 -8.13
N LEU A 461 -17.56 -13.25 -9.41
CA LEU A 461 -16.36 -12.55 -9.84
C LEU A 461 -16.37 -11.07 -9.46
N LEU A 462 -17.49 -10.37 -9.73
CA LEU A 462 -17.70 -8.97 -9.38
C LEU A 462 -17.63 -8.74 -7.86
N ILE A 463 -18.22 -9.63 -7.07
CA ILE A 463 -18.16 -9.53 -5.61
C ILE A 463 -16.75 -9.84 -5.09
N THR A 464 -16.11 -10.87 -5.63
CA THR A 464 -14.75 -11.26 -5.25
C THR A 464 -13.76 -10.15 -5.52
N LEU A 465 -13.93 -9.40 -6.61
CA LEU A 465 -13.15 -8.21 -6.90
C LEU A 465 -13.23 -7.16 -5.81
N CYS A 466 -14.41 -6.93 -5.26
CA CYS A 466 -14.57 -5.94 -4.22
C CYS A 466 -14.00 -6.44 -2.89
N ILE A 467 -14.28 -7.70 -2.51
CA ILE A 467 -13.89 -8.27 -1.21
C ILE A 467 -12.39 -8.61 -1.14
N GLY A 468 -11.75 -8.97 -2.26
CA GLY A 468 -10.36 -9.42 -2.33
C GLY A 468 -9.31 -8.32 -2.10
N SER A 469 -9.74 -7.09 -1.81
CA SER A 469 -8.87 -5.97 -1.49
C SER A 469 -8.34 -6.09 -0.06
N SER A 470 -7.06 -6.43 0.09
CA SER A 470 -6.39 -6.39 1.40
C SER A 470 -6.68 -5.02 2.04
N PRO A 471 -7.21 -4.97 3.29
CA PRO A 471 -7.65 -3.73 3.94
C PRO A 471 -6.51 -2.75 4.25
N THR A 472 -5.27 -3.06 3.84
CA THR A 472 -4.09 -2.52 4.50
C THR A 472 -3.63 -1.15 4.06
N ASP A 473 -3.95 -0.55 2.89
CA ASP A 473 -3.39 0.80 2.65
C ASP A 473 -3.96 1.74 1.57
N ASN A 474 -4.99 1.42 0.78
CA ASN A 474 -5.39 2.33 -0.32
C ASN A 474 -6.78 2.97 -0.17
N LEU A 475 -6.85 4.30 -0.35
CA LEU A 475 -8.07 5.12 -0.22
C LEU A 475 -9.19 4.66 -1.17
N ALA A 476 -8.84 4.14 -2.34
CA ALA A 476 -9.81 3.66 -3.33
C ALA A 476 -10.46 2.33 -2.94
N SER A 477 -9.73 1.43 -2.25
CA SER A 477 -10.30 0.23 -1.62
C SER A 477 -11.40 0.63 -0.63
N ARG A 478 -11.13 1.64 0.21
CA ARG A 478 -12.09 2.14 1.20
C ARG A 478 -13.41 2.61 0.57
N ARG A 479 -13.41 3.10 -0.68
CA ARG A 479 -14.65 3.54 -1.34
C ARG A 479 -15.55 2.37 -1.70
N ILE A 480 -15.02 1.34 -2.34
CA ILE A 480 -15.85 0.19 -2.72
C ILE A 480 -16.17 -0.70 -1.54
N ASP A 481 -15.24 -0.83 -0.61
CA ASP A 481 -15.53 -1.37 0.70
C ASP A 481 -16.68 -0.56 1.31
N SER A 482 -16.67 0.78 1.30
CA SER A 482 -17.80 1.56 1.84
C SER A 482 -19.15 1.34 1.12
N ILE A 483 -19.14 1.04 -0.18
CA ILE A 483 -20.36 0.77 -0.95
C ILE A 483 -20.92 -0.60 -0.59
N LEU A 484 -20.10 -1.66 -0.68
CA LEU A 484 -20.54 -3.00 -0.31
C LEU A 484 -20.66 -3.20 1.20
N LEU A 485 -20.06 -2.34 2.02
CA LEU A 485 -20.26 -2.31 3.47
C LEU A 485 -21.46 -1.44 3.86
N SER A 486 -22.04 -0.65 2.95
CA SER A 486 -23.27 0.06 3.23
C SER A 486 -24.37 -0.97 3.52
N PRO A 487 -24.96 -0.96 4.74
CA PRO A 487 -25.98 -1.94 5.11
C PRO A 487 -27.15 -1.95 4.11
N LYS A 488 -27.49 -0.78 3.55
CA LYS A 488 -28.54 -0.63 2.54
C LYS A 488 -28.23 -1.41 1.26
N VAL A 489 -27.00 -1.32 0.75
CA VAL A 489 -26.60 -2.02 -0.48
C VAL A 489 -26.56 -3.53 -0.25
N ARG A 490 -25.99 -3.98 0.87
CA ARG A 490 -25.95 -5.41 1.23
C ARG A 490 -27.34 -6.01 1.31
N VAL A 491 -28.22 -5.41 2.10
CA VAL A 491 -29.58 -5.89 2.26
C VAL A 491 -30.31 -5.89 0.92
N ASN A 492 -30.13 -4.85 0.09
CA ASN A 492 -30.73 -4.81 -1.25
C ASN A 492 -30.25 -5.96 -2.14
N MET A 493 -28.95 -6.23 -2.17
CA MET A 493 -28.40 -7.34 -2.94
C MET A 493 -28.94 -8.68 -2.44
N VAL A 494 -28.86 -8.96 -1.13
CA VAL A 494 -29.36 -10.22 -0.57
C VAL A 494 -30.86 -10.37 -0.80
N SER A 495 -31.62 -9.28 -0.65
CA SER A 495 -33.06 -9.29 -0.89
C SER A 495 -33.40 -9.53 -2.36
N LYS A 496 -32.67 -8.90 -3.28
CA LYS A 496 -32.82 -9.12 -4.72
C LYS A 496 -32.44 -10.55 -5.11
N ALA A 497 -31.38 -11.12 -4.53
CA ALA A 497 -30.99 -12.50 -4.75
C ALA A 497 -32.08 -13.47 -4.31
N ALA A 498 -32.59 -13.28 -3.08
CA ALA A 498 -33.65 -14.10 -2.50
C ALA A 498 -34.92 -14.08 -3.34
N SER A 499 -35.20 -12.95 -4.01
CA SER A 499 -36.34 -12.80 -4.89
C SER A 499 -36.19 -13.51 -6.24
N ILE A 500 -34.97 -13.78 -6.69
CA ILE A 500 -34.68 -14.26 -8.06
C ILE A 500 -34.24 -15.72 -8.07
N ASN A 501 -33.20 -16.08 -7.31
CA ASN A 501 -32.58 -17.41 -7.40
C ASN A 501 -31.82 -17.75 -6.12
N VAL A 502 -32.10 -18.93 -5.56
CA VAL A 502 -31.49 -19.41 -4.31
C VAL A 502 -29.98 -19.63 -4.42
N GLU A 503 -29.46 -20.01 -5.59
CA GLU A 503 -28.02 -20.24 -5.79
C GLU A 503 -27.23 -18.92 -5.76
N ILE A 504 -27.82 -17.85 -6.30
CA ILE A 504 -27.27 -16.48 -6.17
C ILE A 504 -27.23 -16.09 -4.69
N LEU A 505 -28.34 -16.33 -3.97
CA LEU A 505 -28.43 -16.04 -2.54
C LEU A 505 -27.37 -16.80 -1.73
N LYS A 506 -27.20 -18.10 -1.98
CA LYS A 506 -26.17 -18.94 -1.35
C LYS A 506 -24.77 -18.38 -1.56
N VAL A 507 -24.43 -17.96 -2.78
CA VAL A 507 -23.12 -17.35 -3.07
C VAL A 507 -22.93 -16.05 -2.28
N LEU A 508 -23.95 -15.19 -2.17
CA LEU A 508 -23.86 -14.00 -1.34
C LEU A 508 -23.60 -14.35 0.14
N VAL A 509 -24.33 -15.32 0.69
CA VAL A 509 -24.14 -15.75 2.09
C VAL A 509 -22.74 -16.33 2.30
N GLN A 510 -22.23 -17.13 1.37
CA GLN A 510 -20.86 -17.66 1.41
C GLN A 510 -19.79 -16.55 1.39
N LYS A 511 -20.10 -15.39 0.80
CA LYS A 511 -19.23 -14.19 0.83
C LYS A 511 -19.41 -13.33 2.08
N GLY A 512 -20.20 -13.79 3.06
CA GLY A 512 -20.39 -13.13 4.34
C GLY A 512 -21.51 -12.10 4.37
N PHE A 513 -22.40 -12.07 3.37
CA PHE A 513 -23.58 -11.21 3.42
C PHE A 513 -24.62 -11.80 4.38
N SER A 514 -25.14 -10.98 5.29
CA SER A 514 -26.14 -11.41 6.25
C SER A 514 -27.54 -11.49 5.64
N VAL A 515 -28.27 -12.57 5.97
CA VAL A 515 -29.69 -12.75 5.60
C VAL A 515 -30.66 -12.16 6.61
N THR A 516 -30.19 -11.79 7.80
CA THR A 516 -31.03 -11.23 8.89
C THR A 516 -31.06 -9.70 8.89
N GLU A 517 -30.16 -9.06 8.14
CA GLU A 517 -30.15 -7.61 8.00
C GLU A 517 -31.40 -7.13 7.24
N SER A 518 -31.98 -6.03 7.71
CA SER A 518 -33.07 -5.32 7.05
C SER A 518 -32.88 -3.81 7.18
N TYR A 519 -33.52 -3.04 6.32
CA TYR A 519 -33.53 -1.57 6.45
C TYR A 519 -34.86 -0.96 6.00
N PHE A 520 -35.15 0.24 6.49
CA PHE A 520 -36.32 1.01 6.08
C PHE A 520 -36.06 1.78 4.78
N SER A 521 -36.86 1.50 3.75
CA SER A 521 -36.85 2.18 2.47
C SER A 521 -38.08 3.07 2.34
N SER A 522 -37.88 4.38 2.12
CA SER A 522 -38.98 5.29 1.78
C SER A 522 -39.19 5.29 0.27
N GLY A 523 -40.23 4.61 -0.20
CA GLY A 523 -40.63 4.55 -1.62
C GLY A 523 -41.87 5.39 -1.92
N THR A 524 -42.24 5.48 -3.20
CA THR A 524 -43.43 6.17 -3.70
C THR A 524 -44.73 5.63 -3.09
N TRP A 525 -44.71 4.37 -2.63
CA TRP A 525 -45.85 3.64 -2.07
C TRP A 525 -45.86 3.62 -0.53
N GLY A 526 -44.96 4.38 0.12
CA GLY A 526 -44.81 4.43 1.56
C GLY A 526 -43.46 3.90 2.02
N SER A 527 -43.30 3.82 3.34
CA SER A 527 -42.12 3.22 3.94
C SER A 527 -42.28 1.71 4.00
N GLU A 528 -41.33 0.97 3.47
CA GLU A 528 -41.27 -0.50 3.53
C GLU A 528 -39.97 -0.96 4.21
N ILE A 529 -40.04 -2.09 4.90
CA ILE A 529 -38.86 -2.78 5.42
C ILE A 529 -38.37 -3.74 4.36
N VAL A 530 -37.19 -3.49 3.82
CA VAL A 530 -36.55 -4.38 2.87
C VAL A 530 -35.81 -5.44 3.66
N SER A 531 -36.24 -6.69 3.50
CA SER A 531 -35.59 -7.87 4.06
C SER A 531 -35.55 -9.01 3.02
N PRO A 532 -34.56 -9.91 3.09
CA PRO A 532 -34.49 -11.05 2.19
C PRO A 532 -35.71 -11.95 2.24
N LEU A 533 -36.22 -12.23 3.45
CA LEU A 533 -37.42 -13.02 3.66
C LEU A 533 -38.65 -12.37 3.03
N GLY A 534 -38.82 -11.06 3.22
CA GLY A 534 -39.96 -10.34 2.66
C GLY A 534 -39.95 -10.25 1.14
N ARG A 535 -38.77 -10.15 0.55
CA ARG A 535 -38.63 -10.13 -0.90
C ARG A 535 -38.84 -11.51 -1.52
N ALA A 536 -38.30 -12.57 -0.92
CA ALA A 536 -38.57 -13.95 -1.34
C ALA A 536 -40.06 -14.29 -1.24
N LEU A 537 -40.73 -13.86 -0.17
CA LEU A 537 -42.16 -14.05 0.04
C LEU A 537 -43.00 -13.33 -1.03
N THR A 538 -42.69 -12.06 -1.29
CA THR A 538 -43.41 -11.23 -2.28
C THR A 538 -43.31 -11.81 -3.68
N GLU A 539 -42.12 -12.20 -4.11
CA GLU A 539 -41.93 -12.79 -5.45
C GLU A 539 -42.30 -14.28 -5.50
N GLY A 540 -42.49 -14.92 -4.34
CA GLY A 540 -42.87 -16.32 -4.24
C GLY A 540 -41.80 -17.35 -4.50
N ASN A 541 -40.56 -17.00 -4.21
CA ASN A 541 -39.45 -17.90 -4.37
C ASN A 541 -39.35 -18.86 -3.18
N MET A 542 -40.07 -19.99 -3.26
CA MET A 542 -40.13 -20.99 -2.18
C MET A 542 -38.77 -21.63 -1.86
N ASN A 543 -37.88 -21.76 -2.86
CA ASN A 543 -36.53 -22.28 -2.64
C ASN A 543 -35.70 -21.32 -1.78
N SER A 544 -35.76 -20.02 -2.08
CA SER A 544 -35.12 -19.00 -1.26
C SER A 544 -35.75 -18.91 0.14
N LEU A 545 -37.08 -19.00 0.25
CA LEU A 545 -37.76 -19.02 1.56
C LEU A 545 -37.26 -20.18 2.43
N THR A 546 -37.22 -21.39 1.88
CA THR A 546 -36.75 -22.59 2.59
C THR A 546 -35.30 -22.40 3.04
N TYR A 547 -34.43 -21.93 2.15
CA TYR A 547 -33.02 -21.67 2.49
C TYR A 547 -32.88 -20.60 3.59
N LEU A 548 -33.61 -19.48 3.51
CA LEU A 548 -33.57 -18.44 4.53
C LEU A 548 -34.02 -18.94 5.91
N LEU A 549 -35.02 -19.83 5.98
CA LEU A 549 -35.45 -20.44 7.23
C LEU A 549 -34.41 -21.41 7.79
N GLN A 550 -33.72 -22.15 6.93
CA GLN A 550 -32.58 -23.00 7.32
C GLN A 550 -31.43 -22.18 7.92
N GLU A 551 -31.19 -20.97 7.39
CA GLU A 551 -30.22 -20.00 7.93
C GLU A 551 -30.72 -19.27 9.20
N GLY A 552 -31.89 -19.64 9.73
CA GLY A 552 -32.42 -19.14 11.01
C GLY A 552 -32.98 -17.71 10.95
N VAL A 553 -33.47 -17.27 9.79
CA VAL A 553 -34.14 -15.96 9.68
C VAL A 553 -35.44 -15.96 10.49
N ASP A 554 -35.63 -14.90 11.28
CA ASP A 554 -36.79 -14.72 12.15
C ASP A 554 -38.07 -14.42 11.36
N ILE A 555 -39.04 -15.34 11.41
CA ILE A 555 -40.37 -15.20 10.77
C ILE A 555 -41.27 -14.17 11.45
N TYR A 556 -40.95 -13.79 12.69
CA TYR A 556 -41.67 -12.79 13.47
C TYR A 556 -41.18 -11.37 13.19
N ALA A 557 -40.01 -11.22 12.57
CA ALA A 557 -39.46 -9.92 12.24
C ALA A 557 -40.33 -9.14 11.24
N PRO A 558 -40.41 -7.81 11.37
CA PRO A 558 -41.14 -6.97 10.42
C PRO A 558 -40.69 -7.17 8.97
N CYS A 559 -41.67 -7.20 8.07
CA CYS A 559 -41.47 -7.71 6.72
C CYS A 559 -42.26 -6.88 5.71
N THR A 560 -41.57 -6.14 4.84
CA THR A 560 -42.16 -5.19 3.88
C THR A 560 -43.07 -4.15 4.56
N TYR A 561 -44.38 -4.23 4.34
CA TYR A 561 -45.40 -3.34 4.89
C TYR A 561 -46.12 -3.94 6.11
N TYR A 562 -45.72 -5.14 6.54
CA TYR A 562 -46.44 -5.93 7.53
C TYR A 562 -45.59 -6.15 8.80
N THR A 563 -46.29 -6.47 9.88
CA THR A 563 -45.69 -6.66 11.21
C THR A 563 -44.83 -7.91 11.30
N SER A 564 -45.05 -8.91 10.43
CA SER A 564 -44.25 -10.14 10.35
C SER A 564 -44.35 -10.77 8.97
N ALA A 565 -43.44 -11.70 8.65
CA ALA A 565 -43.52 -12.51 7.43
C ALA A 565 -44.79 -13.39 7.41
N ILE A 566 -45.22 -13.87 8.57
CA ILE A 566 -46.45 -14.63 8.76
C ILE A 566 -47.66 -13.79 8.33
N ALA A 567 -47.78 -12.57 8.86
CA ALA A 567 -48.87 -11.67 8.49
C ALA A 567 -48.83 -11.36 6.99
N GLN A 568 -47.65 -11.06 6.43
CA GLN A 568 -47.47 -10.83 5.00
C GLN A 568 -47.97 -12.01 4.15
N SER A 569 -47.68 -13.26 4.54
CA SER A 569 -48.12 -14.44 3.78
C SER A 569 -49.64 -14.54 3.71
N VAL A 570 -50.33 -14.21 4.81
CA VAL A 570 -51.79 -14.14 4.88
C VAL A 570 -52.34 -13.03 3.97
N PHE A 571 -51.78 -11.82 4.07
CA PHE A 571 -52.21 -10.67 3.25
C PHE A 571 -51.93 -10.82 1.76
N GLN A 572 -50.95 -11.63 1.36
CA GLN A 572 -50.63 -11.90 -0.04
C GLN A 572 -51.29 -13.17 -0.59
N GLY A 573 -52.05 -13.92 0.22
CA GLY A 573 -52.68 -15.14 -0.25
C GLY A 573 -51.68 -16.31 -0.43
N ARG A 574 -50.53 -16.28 0.24
CA ARG A 574 -49.43 -17.24 0.08
C ARG A 574 -49.58 -18.43 1.01
N LEU A 575 -50.53 -19.29 0.67
CA LEU A 575 -50.83 -20.51 1.41
C LEU A 575 -49.60 -21.44 1.53
N ASP A 576 -48.81 -21.53 0.47
CA ASP A 576 -47.55 -22.26 0.40
C ASP A 576 -46.54 -21.79 1.47
N ALA A 577 -46.27 -20.48 1.50
CA ALA A 577 -45.36 -19.89 2.48
C ALA A 577 -45.92 -19.96 3.91
N LEU A 578 -47.22 -19.75 4.08
CA LEU A 578 -47.87 -19.87 5.39
C LEU A 578 -47.78 -21.29 5.94
N ALA A 579 -48.03 -22.30 5.11
CA ALA A 579 -47.88 -23.70 5.50
C ALA A 579 -46.44 -24.02 5.91
N LEU A 580 -45.45 -23.50 5.17
CA LEU A 580 -44.03 -23.62 5.50
C LEU A 580 -43.72 -22.99 6.87
N PHE A 581 -44.20 -21.77 7.14
CA PHE A 581 -43.97 -21.11 8.43
C PHE A 581 -44.60 -21.86 9.61
N LEU A 582 -45.82 -22.38 9.43
CA LEU A 582 -46.49 -23.20 10.45
C LEU A 582 -45.79 -24.54 10.69
N ALA A 583 -45.15 -25.10 9.66
CA ALA A 583 -44.35 -26.32 9.79
C ALA A 583 -43.04 -26.06 10.55
N VAL A 584 -42.39 -24.92 10.31
CA VAL A 584 -41.17 -24.51 11.02
C VAL A 584 -41.46 -24.13 12.47
N ASP A 585 -42.52 -23.36 12.71
CA ASP A 585 -42.94 -22.96 14.05
C ASP A 585 -44.47 -22.94 14.19
N PRO A 586 -45.07 -24.01 14.74
CA PRO A 586 -46.48 -24.06 15.10
C PRO A 586 -47.00 -22.89 15.93
N GLY A 587 -46.12 -22.23 16.71
CA GLY A 587 -46.45 -21.08 17.54
C GLY A 587 -46.94 -19.87 16.73
N CYS A 588 -46.59 -19.77 15.44
CA CYS A 588 -47.02 -18.67 14.60
C CYS A 588 -48.50 -18.72 14.18
N TYR A 589 -49.21 -19.82 14.49
CA TYR A 589 -50.63 -20.00 14.19
C TYR A 589 -51.51 -18.85 14.67
N MET A 590 -51.29 -18.35 15.89
CA MET A 590 -52.10 -17.27 16.45
C MET A 590 -51.95 -15.97 15.67
N ILE A 591 -50.73 -15.66 15.20
CA ILE A 591 -50.45 -14.47 14.40
C ILE A 591 -51.07 -14.60 13.01
N ALA A 592 -51.02 -15.81 12.42
CA ALA A 592 -51.67 -16.07 11.15
C ALA A 592 -53.19 -15.87 11.25
N LEU A 593 -53.82 -16.40 12.31
CA LEU A 593 -55.25 -16.24 12.55
C LEU A 593 -55.63 -14.76 12.75
N GLU A 594 -54.89 -14.03 13.58
CA GLU A 594 -55.10 -12.59 13.78
C GLU A 594 -54.99 -11.81 12.46
N ALA A 595 -54.00 -12.14 11.62
CA ALA A 595 -53.84 -11.51 10.31
C ALA A 595 -55.03 -11.75 9.37
N THR A 596 -55.76 -12.86 9.51
CA THR A 596 -56.97 -13.11 8.70
C THR A 596 -58.20 -12.29 9.12
N GLU A 597 -58.18 -11.70 10.31
CA GLU A 597 -59.25 -10.83 10.81
C GLU A 597 -59.12 -9.39 10.29
N ASP A 598 -57.94 -9.00 9.78
CA ASP A 598 -57.78 -7.72 9.12
C ASP A 598 -58.61 -7.70 7.83
N ARG A 599 -59.43 -6.65 7.68
CA ARG A 599 -60.34 -6.47 6.52
C ARG A 599 -59.62 -6.46 5.17
N ARG A 600 -58.31 -6.20 5.16
CA ARG A 600 -57.48 -6.24 3.96
C ARG A 600 -57.10 -7.68 3.54
N ALA A 601 -57.13 -8.65 4.45
CA ALA A 601 -56.89 -10.06 4.16
C ALA A 601 -58.22 -10.77 3.79
N SER A 602 -58.55 -10.80 2.51
CA SER A 602 -59.84 -11.32 2.01
C SER A 602 -59.81 -12.77 1.51
N TYR A 603 -58.70 -13.50 1.71
CA TYR A 603 -58.53 -14.84 1.14
C TYR A 603 -59.24 -15.92 1.97
N GLN A 604 -60.46 -16.27 1.57
CA GLN A 604 -61.30 -17.28 2.22
C GLN A 604 -60.60 -18.64 2.37
N TYR A 605 -59.82 -19.08 1.37
CA TYR A 605 -59.11 -20.36 1.43
C TYR A 605 -58.01 -20.40 2.51
N ILE A 606 -57.41 -19.25 2.87
CA ILE A 606 -56.45 -19.20 3.98
C ILE A 606 -57.17 -19.40 5.31
N LYS A 607 -58.34 -18.77 5.48
CA LYS A 607 -59.18 -18.96 6.67
C LYS A 607 -59.59 -20.41 6.83
N GLU A 608 -60.03 -21.04 5.74
CA GLU A 608 -60.40 -22.46 5.71
C GLU A 608 -59.20 -23.38 6.00
N PHE A 609 -58.02 -23.07 5.44
CA PHE A 609 -56.81 -23.81 5.75
C PHE A 609 -56.45 -23.72 7.23
N LEU A 610 -56.39 -22.51 7.80
CA LEU A 610 -56.06 -22.30 9.22
C LEU A 610 -57.10 -22.95 10.14
N ALA A 611 -58.39 -22.86 9.83
CA ALA A 611 -59.45 -23.49 10.61
C ALA A 611 -59.32 -25.03 10.68
N ASN A 612 -58.73 -25.64 9.65
CA ASN A 612 -58.50 -27.08 9.56
C ASN A 612 -57.06 -27.49 9.91
N TRP A 613 -56.16 -26.53 10.13
CA TRP A 613 -54.75 -26.81 10.40
C TRP A 613 -54.58 -27.40 11.80
N LYS A 614 -53.78 -28.46 11.91
CA LYS A 614 -53.42 -29.11 13.16
C LYS A 614 -51.91 -29.25 13.25
N PRO A 615 -51.27 -28.90 14.37
CA PRO A 615 -49.83 -29.10 14.53
C PRO A 615 -49.52 -30.59 14.50
N ALA A 616 -48.40 -30.96 13.87
CA ALA A 616 -47.95 -32.35 13.72
C ALA A 616 -47.83 -33.10 15.06
N THR A 617 -47.61 -32.38 16.17
CA THR A 617 -47.52 -32.94 17.53
C THR A 617 -48.86 -33.44 18.09
N GLN A 618 -49.98 -33.18 17.40
CA GLN A 618 -51.32 -33.69 17.75
C GLN A 618 -51.82 -34.76 16.77
N VAL A 619 -50.98 -35.21 15.84
CA VAL A 619 -51.32 -36.30 14.91
C VAL A 619 -50.95 -37.62 15.59
N ASP A 620 -51.92 -38.55 15.66
CA ASP A 620 -51.69 -39.90 16.18
C ASP A 620 -50.46 -40.53 15.49
N PRO A 621 -49.60 -41.27 16.21
CA PRO A 621 -48.30 -41.75 15.72
C PRO A 621 -48.34 -42.69 14.50
N ILE A 622 -49.53 -42.98 13.95
CA ILE A 622 -49.74 -43.81 12.76
C ILE A 622 -49.57 -43.00 11.46
N ASP A 623 -49.72 -41.66 11.49
CA ASP A 623 -49.62 -40.80 10.30
C ASP A 623 -48.28 -40.04 10.16
N SER A 624 -47.31 -40.25 11.07
CA SER A 624 -46.04 -39.52 11.07
C SER A 624 -45.10 -39.85 9.90
N CYS A 625 -45.36 -40.94 9.15
CA CYS A 625 -44.60 -41.30 7.94
C CYS A 625 -44.81 -40.33 6.77
N LEU A 626 -45.91 -39.56 6.75
CA LEU A 626 -46.20 -38.63 5.64
C LEU A 626 -45.45 -37.29 5.73
N LEU A 627 -45.12 -36.84 6.94
CA LEU A 627 -44.37 -35.58 7.15
C LEU A 627 -42.86 -35.75 6.93
N GLY A 628 -42.29 -36.93 7.26
CA GLY A 628 -40.93 -37.29 6.86
C GLY A 628 -40.76 -37.27 5.35
N ASN A 629 -41.76 -37.76 4.62
CA ASN A 629 -41.78 -37.72 3.15
C ASN A 629 -41.90 -36.31 2.55
N ILE A 630 -42.42 -35.29 3.27
CA ILE A 630 -42.44 -33.91 2.75
C ILE A 630 -41.04 -33.31 2.83
N PHE A 631 -40.31 -33.53 3.92
CA PHE A 631 -38.91 -33.11 4.00
C PHE A 631 -38.00 -33.93 3.07
N ASP A 632 -38.16 -35.26 3.03
CA ASP A 632 -37.38 -36.13 2.13
C ASP A 632 -37.73 -35.91 0.64
N SER A 633 -38.99 -35.57 0.31
CA SER A 633 -39.39 -35.23 -1.07
C SER A 633 -38.93 -33.83 -1.47
N MET A 634 -38.87 -32.87 -0.53
CA MET A 634 -38.27 -31.55 -0.78
C MET A 634 -36.74 -31.63 -0.89
N GLU A 635 -36.11 -32.58 -0.20
CA GLU A 635 -34.67 -32.87 -0.32
C GLU A 635 -34.35 -33.62 -1.63
N SER A 636 -35.22 -34.53 -2.09
CA SER A 636 -35.08 -35.19 -3.40
C SER A 636 -35.38 -34.30 -4.62
N LEU A 637 -36.04 -33.16 -4.42
CA LEU A 637 -36.26 -32.12 -5.43
C LEU A 637 -35.17 -31.03 -5.41
N ALA A 638 -34.28 -31.06 -4.41
CA ALA A 638 -33.18 -30.11 -4.25
C ALA A 638 -31.80 -30.69 -4.65
N LEU A 639 -31.72 -31.99 -4.93
CA LEU A 639 -30.63 -32.69 -5.64
C LEU A 639 -31.00 -32.88 -7.11
#